data_AF-U7UU86-F1
#
_entry.id   AF-U7UU86-F1
#
_cell.length_a   1.000
_cell.length_b   1.000
_cell.length_c   1.000
_cell.angle_alpha   90.00
_cell.angle_beta   90.00
_cell.angle_gamma   90.00
#
_symmetry.space_group_name_H-M   'P 1'
#
loop_
_entity.id
_entity.type
_entity.pdbx_description
1 polymer ?
#
loop_
_entity_poly.entity_id
_entity_poly.type
_entity_poly.pdbx_seq_one_letter_code
_entity_poly.pdbx_strand_id
1 'polypeptide(L)'
;MDYSIYFSKRLKLLRTTYGLSMKTLSTTWGYKNTGTISQFENNKSVPSFNSLIQIANFYAVSLDWLIGRSNIIYTKESVFEGEIALHEQFMNLGEQIGFNYIAALQKGWEFMAPTYLYKDKREKYYSLDVRANIVVLHNLVTLENLYWSWYYLEGMYRKKGLLDRLQKLAKLFKSDDKIVEYLSAKEKEKTEILSSLICLDTQIIDGKEAKIKRTVPVYDVAAAYRKLQQETDDTNE
;
A
#
# COMPACT_ATOMS: atom_id res chain seq x y z
N MET A 1 8.50 31.19 -0.07
CA MET A 1 7.57 30.05 0.08
C MET A 1 8.23 29.06 1.02
N ASP A 2 7.58 28.69 2.12
CA ASP A 2 8.16 27.75 3.08
C ASP A 2 7.72 26.31 2.75
N TYR A 3 8.54 25.63 1.95
CA TYR A 3 8.31 24.24 1.52
C TYR A 3 8.28 23.24 2.69
N SER A 4 8.94 23.58 3.81
CA SER A 4 8.98 22.72 4.99
C SER A 4 7.59 22.56 5.63
N ILE A 5 6.81 23.64 5.69
CA ILE A 5 5.42 23.63 6.20
C ILE A 5 4.52 22.76 5.32
N TYR A 6 4.63 22.88 3.99
CA TYR A 6 3.83 22.07 3.06
C TYR A 6 4.15 20.58 3.21
N PHE A 7 5.43 20.24 3.27
CA PHE A 7 5.86 18.87 3.53
C PHE A 7 5.29 18.33 4.83
N SER A 8 5.43 19.06 5.94
CA SER A 8 4.93 18.64 7.26
C SER A 8 3.43 18.38 7.24
N LYS A 9 2.64 19.29 6.68
CA LYS A 9 1.18 19.15 6.56
C LYS A 9 0.80 17.96 5.66
N ARG A 10 1.43 17.81 4.50
CA ARG A 10 1.14 16.74 3.53
C ARG A 10 1.55 15.35 4.04
N LEU A 11 2.68 15.23 4.76
CA LEU A 11 3.08 13.99 5.42
C LEU A 11 2.06 13.55 6.48
N LYS A 12 1.64 14.47 7.34
CA LYS A 12 0.61 14.20 8.37
C LYS A 12 -0.71 13.80 7.75
N LEU A 13 -1.10 14.47 6.65
CA LEU A 13 -2.29 14.12 5.87
C LEU A 13 -2.20 12.69 5.33
N LEU A 14 -1.08 12.31 4.70
CA LEU A 14 -0.88 10.94 4.20
C LEU A 14 -1.01 9.92 5.34
N ARG A 15 -0.28 10.13 6.45
CA ARG A 15 -0.33 9.21 7.59
C ARG A 15 -1.74 9.02 8.13
N THR A 16 -2.47 10.11 8.34
CA THR A 16 -3.81 10.09 8.93
C THR A 16 -4.87 9.53 7.98
N THR A 17 -4.77 9.83 6.67
CA THR A 17 -5.68 9.26 5.65
C THR A 17 -5.63 7.74 5.64
N TYR A 18 -4.44 7.15 5.77
CA TYR A 18 -4.26 5.69 5.85
C TYR A 18 -4.46 5.12 7.27
N GLY A 19 -4.88 5.92 8.24
CA GLY A 19 -5.11 5.49 9.62
C GLY A 19 -3.85 4.98 10.33
N LEU A 20 -2.66 5.46 9.94
CA LEU A 20 -1.38 4.96 10.44
C LEU A 20 -0.94 5.67 11.72
N SER A 21 -0.38 4.91 12.66
CA SER A 21 0.29 5.48 13.81
C SER A 21 1.72 5.93 13.45
N MET A 22 2.28 6.89 14.18
CA MET A 22 3.70 7.23 14.02
C MET A 22 4.61 6.03 14.30
N LYS A 23 4.20 5.12 15.19
CA LYS A 23 4.91 3.87 15.48
C LYS A 23 4.97 2.97 14.26
N THR A 24 3.85 2.80 13.56
CA THR A 24 3.78 2.03 12.31
C THR A 24 4.76 2.58 11.29
N LEU A 25 4.72 3.89 11.02
CA LEU A 25 5.66 4.51 10.07
C LEU A 25 7.12 4.41 10.50
N SER A 26 7.43 4.64 11.79
CA SER A 26 8.81 4.52 12.27
C SER A 26 9.36 3.10 12.07
N THR A 27 8.55 2.08 12.36
CA THR A 27 8.95 0.69 12.17
C THR A 27 9.12 0.38 10.68
N THR A 28 8.16 0.75 9.84
CA THR A 28 8.21 0.48 8.40
C THR A 28 9.37 1.19 7.69
N TRP A 29 9.73 2.39 8.12
CA TRP A 29 10.83 3.16 7.52
C TRP A 29 12.19 2.95 8.20
N GLY A 30 12.27 2.07 9.21
CA GLY A 30 13.53 1.73 9.88
C GLY A 30 14.04 2.79 10.85
N TYR A 31 13.17 3.69 11.34
CA TYR A 31 13.52 4.66 12.36
C TYR A 31 13.47 4.05 13.76
N LYS A 32 14.45 4.41 14.61
CA LYS A 32 14.58 3.88 15.98
C LYS A 32 13.40 4.23 16.90
N ASN A 33 12.74 5.38 16.67
CA ASN A 33 11.62 5.84 17.46
C ASN A 33 10.65 6.70 16.64
N THR A 34 9.51 7.03 17.23
CA THR A 34 8.45 7.87 16.62
C THR A 34 8.80 9.36 16.55
N GLY A 35 9.87 9.78 17.22
CA GLY A 35 10.29 11.18 17.33
C GLY A 35 10.61 11.80 15.97
N THR A 36 11.27 11.05 15.08
CA THR A 36 11.57 11.53 13.71
C THR A 36 10.31 11.89 12.94
N ILE A 37 9.29 11.02 12.97
CA ILE A 37 8.00 11.26 12.29
C ILE A 37 7.31 12.49 12.87
N SER A 38 7.29 12.59 14.21
CA SER A 38 6.72 13.75 14.89
C SER A 38 7.43 15.05 14.51
N GLN A 39 8.77 15.05 14.43
CA GLN A 39 9.52 16.24 14.05
C GLN A 39 9.24 16.65 12.59
N PHE A 40 9.14 15.67 11.68
CA PHE A 40 8.75 15.93 10.29
C PHE A 40 7.34 16.52 10.20
N GLU A 41 6.36 15.97 10.92
CA GLU A 41 4.96 16.44 10.89
C GLU A 41 4.74 17.80 11.57
N ASN A 42 5.63 18.20 12.50
CA ASN A 42 5.53 19.46 13.26
C ASN A 42 6.50 20.55 12.76
N ASN A 43 7.06 20.37 11.57
CA ASN A 43 8.06 21.26 10.97
C ASN A 43 9.25 21.59 11.90
N LYS A 44 9.73 20.58 12.63
CA LYS A 44 10.87 20.70 13.55
C LYS A 44 12.18 20.17 12.98
N SER A 45 12.10 19.34 11.95
CA SER A 45 13.28 18.88 11.21
C SER A 45 12.96 18.69 9.74
N VAL A 46 13.98 18.85 8.90
CA VAL A 46 13.89 18.66 7.47
C VAL A 46 14.27 17.20 7.15
N PRO A 47 13.48 16.49 6.34
CA PRO A 47 13.83 15.14 5.91
C PRO A 47 15.09 15.15 5.05
N SER A 48 15.90 14.09 5.14
CA SER A 48 16.99 13.88 4.19
C SER A 48 16.44 13.63 2.78
N PHE A 49 17.28 13.80 1.76
CA PHE A 49 16.92 13.45 0.37
C PHE A 49 16.40 12.01 0.26
N ASN A 50 17.10 11.05 0.89
CA ASN A 50 16.69 9.64 0.89
C ASN A 50 15.34 9.43 1.58
N SER A 51 15.08 10.16 2.67
CA SER A 51 13.79 10.09 3.37
C SER A 51 12.65 10.65 2.52
N LEU A 52 12.87 11.73 1.77
CA LEU A 52 11.88 12.27 0.84
C LEU A 52 11.51 11.26 -0.25
N ILE A 53 12.51 10.61 -0.86
CA ILE A 53 12.29 9.58 -1.87
C ILE A 53 11.57 8.36 -1.27
N GLN A 54 11.99 7.91 -0.09
CA GLN A 54 11.34 6.80 0.62
C GLN A 54 9.85 7.08 0.87
N ILE A 55 9.51 8.30 1.33
CA ILE A 55 8.13 8.70 1.60
C ILE A 55 7.33 8.78 0.29
N ALA A 56 7.89 9.41 -0.75
CA ALA A 56 7.23 9.54 -2.05
C ALA A 56 6.92 8.17 -2.67
N ASN A 57 7.89 7.25 -2.63
CA ASN A 57 7.74 5.89 -3.16
C ASN A 57 6.77 5.06 -2.32
N PHE A 58 6.83 5.15 -0.99
CA PHE A 58 5.93 4.45 -0.08
C PHE A 58 4.47 4.81 -0.35
N TYR A 59 4.16 6.09 -0.51
CA TYR A 59 2.81 6.59 -0.79
C TYR A 59 2.46 6.68 -2.29
N ALA A 60 3.42 6.39 -3.16
CA ALA A 60 3.32 6.51 -4.62
C ALA A 60 2.87 7.91 -5.10
N VAL A 61 3.26 8.96 -4.37
CA VAL A 61 2.89 10.36 -4.64
C VAL A 61 4.02 11.12 -5.34
N SER A 62 3.67 12.16 -6.09
CA SER A 62 4.65 13.05 -6.70
C SER A 62 5.52 13.70 -5.62
N LEU A 63 6.84 13.67 -5.78
CA LEU A 63 7.76 14.37 -4.89
C LEU A 63 7.48 15.88 -4.88
N ASP A 64 7.19 16.47 -6.05
CA ASP A 64 6.85 17.89 -6.16
C ASP A 64 5.56 18.22 -5.38
N TRP A 65 4.58 17.31 -5.38
CA TRP A 65 3.45 17.45 -4.48
C TRP A 65 3.81 17.15 -3.03
N LEU A 66 4.68 16.22 -2.71
CA LEU A 66 5.05 15.99 -1.31
C LEU A 66 5.67 17.25 -0.68
N ILE A 67 6.48 18.00 -1.41
CA ILE A 67 7.25 19.15 -0.88
C ILE A 67 6.62 20.52 -1.11
N GLY A 68 5.48 20.64 -1.80
CA GLY A 68 4.82 21.95 -2.00
C GLY A 68 5.05 22.63 -3.36
N ARG A 69 5.73 21.99 -4.32
CA ARG A 69 5.97 22.54 -5.66
C ARG A 69 4.84 22.31 -6.66
N SER A 70 3.93 21.38 -6.36
CA SER A 70 2.78 21.04 -7.20
C SER A 70 1.53 20.77 -6.36
N ASN A 71 0.37 20.89 -7.01
CA ASN A 71 -0.94 20.47 -6.50
C ASN A 71 -1.40 19.11 -7.08
N ILE A 72 -0.59 18.49 -7.95
CA ILE A 72 -0.86 17.20 -8.58
C ILE A 72 -0.32 16.08 -7.70
N ILE A 73 -1.20 15.40 -6.96
CA ILE A 73 -0.85 14.36 -5.98
C ILE A 73 -0.15 13.16 -6.65
N TYR A 74 -0.73 12.68 -7.74
CA TYR A 74 -0.29 11.48 -8.44
C TYR A 74 0.04 11.82 -9.89
N THR A 75 1.22 11.42 -10.33
CA THR A 75 1.55 11.36 -11.76
C THR A 75 1.73 9.90 -12.19
N LYS A 76 1.77 9.63 -13.50
CA LYS A 76 2.05 8.28 -13.97
C LYS A 76 3.42 7.80 -13.50
N GLU A 77 4.38 8.73 -13.50
CA GLU A 77 5.76 8.52 -13.08
C GLU A 77 5.82 8.25 -11.58
N SER A 78 5.19 9.07 -10.74
CA SER A 78 5.24 8.89 -9.28
C SER A 78 4.64 7.55 -8.84
N VAL A 79 3.55 7.14 -9.47
CA VAL A 79 2.91 5.85 -9.19
C VAL A 79 3.77 4.70 -9.68
N PHE A 80 4.36 4.83 -10.86
CA PHE A 80 5.26 3.83 -11.41
C PHE A 80 6.53 3.65 -10.56
N GLU A 81 7.13 4.74 -10.06
CA GLU A 81 8.28 4.67 -9.14
C GLU A 81 7.91 3.99 -7.82
N GLY A 82 6.72 4.25 -7.27
CA GLY A 82 6.21 3.53 -6.10
C GLY A 82 6.03 2.02 -6.36
N GLU A 83 5.51 1.65 -7.52
CA GLU A 83 5.40 0.24 -7.94
C GLU A 83 6.77 -0.43 -8.12
N ILE A 84 7.75 0.27 -8.71
CA ILE A 84 9.13 -0.23 -8.84
C ILE A 84 9.75 -0.43 -7.47
N ALA A 85 9.72 0.58 -6.60
CA ALA A 85 10.31 0.48 -5.28
C ALA A 85 9.71 -0.68 -4.47
N LEU A 86 8.39 -0.90 -4.59
CA LEU A 86 7.72 -2.04 -4.00
C LEU A 86 8.22 -3.37 -4.61
N HIS A 87 8.34 -3.43 -5.94
CA HIS A 87 8.85 -4.61 -6.62
C HIS A 87 10.28 -4.95 -6.20
N GLU A 88 11.17 -3.95 -6.10
CA GLU A 88 12.54 -4.12 -5.65
C GLU A 88 12.62 -4.62 -4.21
N GLN A 89 11.80 -4.07 -3.30
CA GLN A 89 11.69 -4.59 -1.93
C GLN A 89 11.32 -6.07 -1.92
N PHE A 90 10.35 -6.46 -2.75
CA PHE A 90 9.92 -7.85 -2.88
C PHE A 90 10.96 -8.77 -3.53
N MET A 91 11.71 -8.27 -4.51
CA MET A 91 12.81 -9.02 -5.11
C MET A 91 13.93 -9.26 -4.11
N ASN A 92 14.33 -8.22 -3.37
CA ASN A 92 15.35 -8.32 -2.33
C ASN A 92 14.93 -9.29 -1.21
N LEU A 93 13.66 -9.25 -0.80
CA LEU A 93 13.10 -10.22 0.15
C LEU A 93 13.12 -11.64 -0.44
N GLY A 94 12.81 -11.78 -1.72
CA GLY A 94 12.83 -13.06 -2.43
C GLY A 94 14.24 -13.64 -2.60
N GLU A 95 15.27 -12.82 -2.76
CA GLU A 95 16.67 -13.27 -2.75
C GLU A 95 17.09 -13.78 -1.37
N GLN A 96 16.66 -13.11 -0.29
CA GLN A 96 16.92 -13.55 1.08
C GLN A 96 16.24 -14.89 1.39
N ILE A 97 15.03 -15.10 0.86
CA ILE A 97 14.20 -16.27 1.12
C ILE A 97 14.42 -17.40 0.08
N GLY A 98 15.02 -17.10 -1.08
CA GLY A 98 15.21 -18.03 -2.20
C GLY A 98 13.94 -18.24 -3.05
N PHE A 99 12.94 -17.37 -2.93
CA PHE A 99 11.66 -17.45 -3.66
C PHE A 99 11.13 -16.06 -4.02
N ASN A 100 10.96 -15.75 -5.31
CA ASN A 100 10.44 -14.45 -5.75
C ASN A 100 8.99 -14.25 -5.25
N TYR A 101 8.67 -13.12 -4.61
CA TYR A 101 7.32 -12.74 -4.18
C TYR A 101 6.27 -12.83 -5.30
N ILE A 102 6.64 -12.47 -6.53
CA ILE A 102 5.78 -12.64 -7.70
C ILE A 102 5.52 -14.13 -7.97
N ALA A 103 6.53 -14.98 -7.84
CA ALA A 103 6.37 -16.43 -7.97
C ALA A 103 5.56 -17.03 -6.80
N ALA A 104 5.64 -16.44 -5.61
CA ALA A 104 4.78 -16.79 -4.48
C ALA A 104 3.32 -16.46 -4.81
N LEU A 105 3.01 -15.21 -5.20
CA LEU A 105 1.66 -14.83 -5.60
C LEU A 105 1.14 -15.76 -6.72
N GLN A 106 1.96 -16.05 -7.73
CA GLN A 106 1.64 -16.97 -8.83
C GLN A 106 1.32 -18.40 -8.39
N LYS A 107 1.99 -18.93 -7.36
CA LYS A 107 1.73 -20.29 -6.84
C LYS A 107 0.41 -20.41 -6.06
N GLY A 108 -0.17 -19.31 -5.59
CA GLY A 108 -1.46 -19.32 -4.89
C GLY A 108 -2.70 -19.30 -5.81
N TRP A 109 -2.50 -19.22 -7.13
CA TRP A 109 -3.54 -18.96 -8.14
C TRP A 109 -4.36 -20.17 -8.59
N GLU A 110 -4.79 -21.04 -7.67
CA GLU A 110 -5.76 -22.06 -8.11
C GLU A 110 -7.14 -21.43 -8.44
N PHE A 111 -7.48 -20.25 -7.87
CA PHE A 111 -8.84 -19.69 -7.99
C PHE A 111 -8.95 -18.16 -8.13
N MET A 112 -7.91 -17.38 -7.81
CA MET A 112 -7.97 -15.92 -7.87
C MET A 112 -6.84 -15.32 -8.72
N ALA A 113 -7.20 -14.50 -9.70
CA ALA A 113 -6.26 -13.86 -10.62
C ALA A 113 -6.01 -12.39 -10.22
N PRO A 114 -4.92 -12.07 -9.51
CA PRO A 114 -4.58 -10.70 -9.12
C PRO A 114 -4.16 -9.91 -10.36
N THR A 115 -5.18 -9.38 -11.02
CA THR A 115 -5.09 -8.73 -12.32
C THR A 115 -4.13 -7.53 -12.28
N TYR A 116 -3.96 -6.93 -11.10
CA TYR A 116 -3.00 -5.85 -10.87
C TYR A 116 -1.54 -6.20 -11.19
N LEU A 117 -1.14 -7.47 -11.08
CA LEU A 117 0.26 -7.85 -11.35
C LEU A 117 0.65 -7.68 -12.82
N TYR A 118 -0.33 -7.64 -13.73
CA TYR A 118 -0.10 -7.48 -15.16
C TYR A 118 -0.09 -6.01 -15.56
N LYS A 119 1.01 -5.54 -16.16
CA LYS A 119 1.24 -4.12 -16.49
C LYS A 119 0.13 -3.53 -17.36
N ASP A 120 -0.18 -4.21 -18.44
CA ASP A 120 -1.23 -3.81 -19.38
C ASP A 120 -2.60 -3.72 -18.70
N LYS A 121 -2.85 -4.57 -17.70
CA LYS A 121 -4.11 -4.56 -16.95
C LYS A 121 -4.15 -3.44 -15.92
N ARG A 122 -3.09 -3.27 -15.10
CA ARG A 122 -3.07 -2.21 -14.08
C ARG A 122 -3.22 -0.81 -14.70
N GLU A 123 -2.52 -0.53 -15.80
CA GLU A 123 -2.61 0.76 -16.49
C GLU A 123 -3.98 1.00 -17.13
N LYS A 124 -4.68 -0.07 -17.53
CA LYS A 124 -5.99 0.01 -18.20
C LYS A 124 -7.16 0.11 -17.22
N TYR A 125 -7.09 -0.60 -16.10
CA TYR A 125 -8.25 -0.83 -15.23
C TYR A 125 -8.19 -0.10 -13.90
N TYR A 126 -7.04 0.50 -13.55
CA TYR A 126 -6.86 1.14 -12.25
C TYR A 126 -6.47 2.61 -12.42
N SER A 127 -7.16 3.50 -11.71
CA SER A 127 -6.75 4.91 -11.60
C SER A 127 -5.48 5.05 -10.75
N LEU A 128 -4.78 6.17 -10.90
CA LEU A 128 -3.48 6.41 -10.23
C LEU A 128 -3.59 6.39 -8.70
N ASP A 129 -4.65 6.95 -8.14
CA ASP A 129 -4.95 6.95 -6.71
C ASP A 129 -5.24 5.55 -6.15
N VAL A 130 -5.96 4.70 -6.90
CA VAL A 130 -6.18 3.29 -6.55
C VAL A 130 -4.87 2.51 -6.62
N ARG A 131 -4.04 2.74 -7.64
CA ARG A 131 -2.71 2.14 -7.73
C ARG A 131 -1.83 2.53 -6.54
N ALA A 132 -1.87 3.79 -6.13
CA ALA A 132 -1.17 4.26 -4.94
C ALA A 132 -1.67 3.59 -3.65
N ASN A 133 -3.00 3.40 -3.51
CA ASN A 133 -3.59 2.64 -2.40
C ASN A 133 -3.02 1.22 -2.33
N ILE A 134 -2.93 0.54 -3.48
CA ILE A 134 -2.39 -0.82 -3.58
C ILE A 134 -0.91 -0.86 -3.19
N VAL A 135 -0.10 0.11 -3.64
CA VAL A 135 1.32 0.22 -3.25
C VAL A 135 1.47 0.35 -1.73
N VAL A 136 0.73 1.28 -1.10
CA VAL A 136 0.80 1.49 0.35
C VAL A 136 0.34 0.23 1.11
N LEU A 137 -0.76 -0.38 0.68
CA LEU A 137 -1.30 -1.58 1.33
C LEU A 137 -0.33 -2.77 1.23
N HIS A 138 0.35 -2.97 0.10
CA HIS A 138 1.38 -4.00 -0.02
C HIS A 138 2.56 -3.77 0.94
N ASN A 139 2.93 -2.52 1.23
CA ASN A 139 3.95 -2.21 2.24
C ASN A 139 3.47 -2.46 3.68
N LEU A 140 2.16 -2.59 3.91
CA LEU A 140 1.55 -2.72 5.24
C LEU A 140 1.04 -4.13 5.55
N VAL A 141 0.83 -4.96 4.52
CA VAL A 141 0.25 -6.30 4.63
C VAL A 141 1.34 -7.31 4.31
N THR A 142 1.64 -8.20 5.27
CA THR A 142 2.58 -9.30 5.03
C THR A 142 1.99 -10.30 4.04
N LEU A 143 2.86 -11.06 3.37
CA LEU A 143 2.43 -12.06 2.41
C LEU A 143 1.59 -13.16 3.09
N GLU A 144 1.96 -13.56 4.30
CA GLU A 144 1.23 -14.52 5.12
C GLU A 144 -0.20 -14.07 5.39
N ASN A 145 -0.37 -12.79 5.75
CA ASN A 145 -1.68 -12.20 6.00
C ASN A 145 -2.50 -12.17 4.72
N LEU A 146 -1.89 -11.78 3.59
CA LEU A 146 -2.56 -11.78 2.28
C LEU A 146 -3.06 -13.18 1.90
N TYR A 147 -2.23 -14.22 2.03
CA TYR A 147 -2.67 -15.61 1.84
C TYR A 147 -3.77 -16.01 2.82
N TRP A 148 -3.64 -15.63 4.09
CA TRP A 148 -4.66 -15.91 5.09
C TRP A 148 -6.03 -15.38 4.63
N SER A 149 -6.09 -14.13 4.14
CA SER A 149 -7.34 -13.55 3.62
C SER A 149 -7.87 -14.31 2.40
N TRP A 150 -7.02 -14.66 1.44
CA TRP A 150 -7.43 -15.39 0.24
C TRP A 150 -8.07 -16.74 0.57
N TYR A 151 -7.41 -17.55 1.40
CA TYR A 151 -7.91 -18.87 1.73
C TYR A 151 -9.07 -18.87 2.73
N TYR A 152 -9.15 -17.86 3.61
CA TYR A 152 -10.21 -17.75 4.61
C TYR A 152 -11.50 -17.16 4.04
N LEU A 153 -11.42 -16.13 3.18
CA LEU A 153 -12.59 -15.47 2.60
C LEU A 153 -13.35 -16.36 1.61
N GLU A 154 -12.65 -17.22 0.87
CA GLU A 154 -13.29 -18.12 -0.09
C GLU A 154 -13.87 -19.39 0.56
N GLY A 155 -13.80 -19.53 1.90
CA GLY A 155 -14.35 -20.68 2.62
C GLY A 155 -13.71 -22.03 2.25
N MET A 156 -12.57 -22.01 1.54
CA MET A 156 -11.95 -23.19 0.95
C MET A 156 -11.38 -24.17 1.97
N TYR A 157 -11.04 -23.69 3.17
CA TYR A 157 -10.46 -24.53 4.22
C TYR A 157 -11.16 -24.34 5.57
N ARG A 158 -11.40 -25.45 6.26
CA ARG A 158 -11.63 -25.43 7.72
C ARG A 158 -10.36 -24.90 8.40
N LYS A 159 -10.49 -24.15 9.51
CA LYS A 159 -9.38 -23.47 10.24
C LYS A 159 -8.08 -24.30 10.33
N LYS A 160 -8.17 -25.61 10.63
CA LYS A 160 -7.02 -26.52 10.75
C LYS A 160 -6.27 -26.77 9.42
N GLY A 161 -6.98 -26.84 8.29
CA GLY A 161 -6.38 -27.03 6.97
C GLY A 161 -5.67 -25.78 6.45
N LEU A 162 -6.19 -24.59 6.79
CA LEU A 162 -5.53 -23.31 6.49
C LEU A 162 -4.19 -23.20 7.23
N LEU A 163 -4.18 -23.50 8.54
CA LEU A 163 -2.97 -23.45 9.35
C LEU A 163 -1.88 -24.41 8.85
N ASP A 164 -2.25 -25.62 8.44
CA ASP A 164 -1.29 -26.60 7.87
C ASP A 164 -0.69 -26.09 6.54
N ARG A 165 -1.49 -25.45 5.68
CA ARG A 165 -0.99 -24.81 4.44
C ARG A 165 -0.12 -23.59 4.71
N LEU A 166 -0.51 -22.71 5.63
CA LEU A 166 0.30 -21.56 6.04
C LEU A 166 1.62 -22.03 6.67
N GLN A 167 1.61 -23.12 7.44
CA GLN A 167 2.82 -23.76 7.99
C GLN A 167 3.72 -24.33 6.90
N LYS A 168 3.15 -24.96 5.88
CA LYS A 168 3.91 -25.41 4.70
C LYS A 168 4.48 -24.24 3.90
N LEU A 169 3.72 -23.16 3.74
CA LEU A 169 4.16 -21.93 3.08
C LEU A 169 5.26 -21.22 3.87
N ALA A 170 5.10 -21.00 5.17
CA ALA A 170 6.13 -20.36 5.99
C ALA A 170 7.44 -21.17 6.01
N LYS A 171 7.35 -22.50 6.07
CA LYS A 171 8.52 -23.39 5.90
C LYS A 171 9.16 -23.25 4.52
N LEU A 172 8.35 -23.14 3.46
CA LEU A 172 8.83 -22.88 2.10
C LEU A 172 9.51 -21.52 1.98
N PHE A 173 9.02 -20.51 2.71
CA PHE A 173 9.53 -19.15 2.74
C PHE A 173 10.64 -18.92 3.80
N LYS A 174 11.13 -19.97 4.47
CA LYS A 174 12.14 -19.87 5.55
C LYS A 174 11.84 -18.73 6.54
N SER A 175 10.57 -18.45 6.76
CA SER A 175 10.15 -17.36 7.64
C SER A 175 10.21 -17.89 9.07
N ASP A 176 11.04 -17.25 9.89
CA ASP A 176 11.06 -17.46 11.34
C ASP A 176 9.86 -16.80 12.04
N ASP A 177 9.05 -16.05 11.29
CA ASP A 177 7.86 -15.41 11.84
C ASP A 177 6.86 -16.47 12.28
N LYS A 178 6.39 -16.32 13.52
CA LYS A 178 5.26 -17.08 14.01
C LYS A 178 4.08 -16.79 13.10
N ILE A 179 3.56 -17.84 12.43
CA ILE A 179 2.28 -17.76 11.73
C ILE A 179 1.25 -17.25 12.72
N VAL A 180 0.78 -16.04 12.46
CA VAL A 180 -0.20 -15.38 13.30
C VAL A 180 -1.49 -16.17 13.18
N GLU A 181 -1.90 -16.80 14.29
CA GLU A 181 -3.13 -17.61 14.31
C GLU A 181 -4.38 -16.72 14.12
N TYR A 182 -4.28 -15.42 14.47
CA TYR A 182 -5.33 -14.41 14.37
C TYR A 182 -4.80 -13.00 14.12
N LEU A 183 -5.26 -12.37 13.04
CA LEU A 183 -5.01 -10.95 12.74
C LEU A 183 -5.76 -10.03 13.70
N SER A 184 -5.17 -8.89 14.06
CA SER A 184 -5.95 -7.81 14.67
C SER A 184 -7.00 -7.30 13.70
N ALA A 185 -8.06 -6.67 14.20
CA ALA A 185 -9.13 -6.13 13.35
C ALA A 185 -8.60 -5.19 12.25
N LYS A 186 -7.61 -4.35 12.56
CA LYS A 186 -6.99 -3.42 11.60
C LYS A 186 -6.15 -4.13 10.54
N GLU A 187 -5.42 -5.17 10.93
CA GLU A 187 -4.62 -5.97 9.99
C GLU A 187 -5.54 -6.76 9.06
N LYS A 188 -6.62 -7.34 9.61
CA LYS A 188 -7.65 -8.02 8.84
C LYS A 188 -8.27 -7.08 7.81
N GLU A 189 -8.74 -5.91 8.23
CA GLU A 189 -9.34 -4.91 7.34
C GLU A 189 -8.41 -4.55 6.17
N LYS A 190 -7.16 -4.18 6.43
CA LYS A 190 -6.18 -3.84 5.38
C LYS A 190 -5.92 -4.99 4.42
N THR A 191 -5.85 -6.20 4.95
CA THR A 191 -5.60 -7.40 4.16
C THR A 191 -6.78 -7.70 3.23
N GLU A 192 -8.02 -7.59 3.73
CA GLU A 192 -9.24 -7.76 2.94
C GLU A 192 -9.36 -6.69 1.85
N ILE A 193 -9.04 -5.43 2.18
CA ILE A 193 -9.00 -4.33 1.20
C ILE A 193 -7.98 -4.64 0.10
N LEU A 194 -6.74 -5.01 0.46
CA LEU A 194 -5.69 -5.30 -0.51
C LEU A 194 -6.10 -6.46 -1.42
N SER A 195 -6.59 -7.55 -0.84
CA SER A 195 -7.09 -8.73 -1.54
C SER A 195 -8.16 -8.38 -2.59
N SER A 196 -9.11 -7.53 -2.20
CA SER A 196 -10.16 -7.04 -3.10
C SER A 196 -9.61 -6.15 -4.22
N LEU A 197 -8.73 -5.20 -3.88
CA LEU A 197 -8.21 -4.24 -4.86
C LEU A 197 -7.33 -4.89 -5.93
N ILE A 198 -6.44 -5.81 -5.58
CA ILE A 198 -5.54 -6.44 -6.56
C ILE A 198 -6.27 -7.35 -7.58
N CYS A 199 -7.54 -7.64 -7.31
CA CYS A 199 -8.42 -8.41 -8.18
C CYS A 199 -9.44 -7.50 -8.88
N LEU A 200 -9.78 -7.85 -10.13
CA LEU A 200 -10.83 -7.16 -10.87
C LEU A 200 -12.11 -7.99 -10.89
N ASP A 201 -13.17 -7.38 -10.38
CA ASP A 201 -14.54 -7.85 -10.52
C ASP A 201 -14.96 -7.88 -12.00
N THR A 202 -15.89 -8.76 -12.34
CA THR A 202 -16.45 -8.89 -13.69
C THR A 202 -17.93 -8.56 -13.69
N GLN A 203 -18.39 -8.00 -14.81
CA GLN A 203 -19.80 -7.79 -15.09
C GLN A 203 -20.12 -8.26 -16.51
N ILE A 204 -21.36 -8.66 -16.76
CA ILE A 204 -21.82 -9.01 -18.10
C ILE A 204 -22.34 -7.73 -18.77
N ILE A 205 -21.76 -7.37 -19.92
CA ILE A 205 -22.21 -6.29 -20.80
C ILE A 205 -22.48 -6.90 -22.16
N ASP A 206 -23.71 -6.78 -22.66
CA ASP A 206 -24.13 -7.31 -23.97
C ASP A 206 -23.79 -8.79 -24.16
N GLY A 207 -23.98 -9.60 -23.12
CA GLY A 207 -23.70 -11.04 -23.13
C GLY A 207 -22.20 -11.40 -23.09
N LYS A 208 -21.30 -10.42 -22.91
CA LYS A 208 -19.85 -10.63 -22.78
C LYS A 208 -19.37 -10.24 -21.39
N GLU A 209 -18.47 -11.04 -20.85
CA GLU A 209 -17.80 -10.72 -19.59
C GLU A 209 -16.84 -9.54 -19.78
N ALA A 210 -17.02 -8.49 -18.99
CA ALA A 210 -16.21 -7.29 -18.99
C ALA A 210 -15.65 -7.02 -17.59
N LYS A 211 -14.36 -6.69 -17.51
CA LYS A 211 -13.70 -6.30 -16.26
C LYS A 211 -14.14 -4.90 -15.83
N ILE A 212 -14.51 -4.76 -14.56
CA ILE A 212 -14.90 -3.47 -13.95
C ILE A 212 -13.63 -2.65 -13.66
N LYS A 213 -13.63 -1.37 -14.03
CA LYS A 213 -12.51 -0.48 -13.68
C LYS A 213 -12.55 -0.12 -12.20
N ARG A 214 -11.41 -0.19 -11.50
CA ARG A 214 -11.23 0.28 -10.13
C ARG A 214 -10.78 1.75 -10.18
N THR A 215 -11.72 2.67 -9.96
CA THR A 215 -11.50 4.12 -10.09
C THR A 215 -11.73 4.91 -8.79
N VAL A 216 -12.19 4.24 -7.74
CA VAL A 216 -12.51 4.85 -6.45
C VAL A 216 -11.46 4.37 -5.44
N PRO A 217 -10.62 5.27 -4.88
CA PRO A 217 -9.66 4.89 -3.85
C PRO A 217 -10.37 4.59 -2.53
N VAL A 218 -9.81 3.67 -1.74
CA VAL A 218 -10.30 3.37 -0.39
C VAL A 218 -9.84 4.44 0.59
N TYR A 219 -8.57 4.82 0.49
CA TYR A 219 -7.95 5.95 1.18
C TYR A 219 -7.87 7.13 0.22
N ASP A 220 -8.86 8.03 0.30
CA ASP A 220 -8.99 9.19 -0.58
C ASP A 220 -8.13 10.39 -0.13
N VAL A 221 -6.85 10.34 -0.50
CA VAL A 221 -5.87 11.42 -0.25
C VAL A 221 -6.29 12.71 -0.96
N ALA A 222 -6.98 12.62 -2.10
CA ALA A 222 -7.44 13.80 -2.84
C ALA A 222 -8.55 14.54 -2.08
N ALA A 223 -9.49 13.82 -1.48
CA ALA A 223 -10.51 14.39 -0.61
C ALA A 223 -9.89 15.00 0.66
N ALA A 224 -8.94 14.30 1.30
CA ALA A 224 -8.23 14.84 2.45
C ALA A 224 -7.47 16.12 2.08
N TYR A 225 -6.86 16.17 0.90
CA TYR A 225 -6.09 17.32 0.44
C TYR A 225 -6.98 18.53 0.15
N ARG A 226 -8.15 18.32 -0.47
CA ARG A 226 -9.15 19.39 -0.66
C ARG A 226 -9.60 20.02 0.66
N LYS A 227 -9.84 19.20 1.70
CA LYS A 227 -10.19 19.69 3.05
C LYS A 227 -9.06 20.51 3.67
N LEU A 228 -7.82 20.03 3.57
CA LEU A 228 -6.65 20.76 4.08
C LEU A 228 -6.46 22.13 3.41
N GLN A 229 -6.79 22.24 2.12
CA GLN A 229 -6.73 23.52 1.40
C GLN A 229 -7.78 24.49 1.94
N GLN A 230 -9.03 24.04 2.09
CA GLN A 230 -10.12 24.86 2.66
C GLN A 230 -9.77 25.40 4.05
N GLU A 231 -9.29 24.54 4.95
CA GLU A 231 -8.86 24.96 6.30
C GLU A 231 -7.74 26.00 6.28
N THR A 232 -6.85 25.94 5.28
CA THR A 232 -5.72 26.88 5.18
C THR A 232 -6.16 28.23 4.63
N ASP A 233 -7.14 28.25 3.72
CA ASP A 233 -7.70 29.47 3.16
C ASP A 233 -8.55 30.21 4.21
N ASP A 234 -9.38 29.49 4.98
CA ASP A 234 -10.19 30.05 6.08
C ASP A 234 -9.36 30.66 7.23
N THR A 235 -8.09 30.25 7.40
CA THR A 235 -7.21 30.79 8.45
C THR A 235 -6.47 32.07 8.01
N ASN A 236 -6.52 32.39 6.71
CA ASN A 236 -5.85 33.57 6.14
C ASN A 236 -6.83 34.71 5.79
N GLU A 237 -8.13 34.52 6.02
CA GLU A 237 -9.18 35.56 6.01
C GLU A 237 -9.42 36.12 7.43
#